data_AF-A0A1X1CP03-F1
#
_entry.id   AF-A0A1X1CP03-F1
#
_cell.length_a   1.000
_cell.length_b   1.000
_cell.length_c   1.000
_cell.angle_alpha   90.00
_cell.angle_beta   90.00
_cell.angle_gamma   90.00
#
_symmetry.space_group_name_H-M   'P 1'
#
loop_
_entity.id
_entity.type
_entity.pdbx_description
1 polymer ?
#
loop_
_entity_poly.entity_id
_entity_poly.type
_entity_poly.pdbx_seq_one_letter_code
_entity_poly.pdbx_strand_id
1 'polypeptide(L)'
;MIELATVREHCRIDEDDTSEDNLLSIYTGAAKRYVETWTRRKLYVTNADPGFDTDEDRLLLDDDVRTAMLLLIGHWYANREAVNIGNITSEIPLAVDALLQPHRIYGV
;
A
#
# COMPACT_ATOMS: atom_id res chain seq x y z
N MET A 1 3.64 -9.44 -5.63
CA MET A 1 2.64 -8.35 -5.42
C MET A 1 1.81 -8.77 -4.22
N ILE A 2 1.08 -7.88 -3.53
CA ILE A 2 0.14 -8.36 -2.50
C ILE A 2 -0.91 -9.20 -3.23
N GLU A 3 -1.19 -10.41 -2.72
CA GLU A 3 -2.20 -11.29 -3.31
C GLU A 3 -3.60 -10.67 -3.18
N LEU A 4 -4.41 -10.75 -4.24
CA LEU A 4 -5.75 -10.16 -4.27
C LEU A 4 -6.66 -10.73 -3.17
N ALA A 5 -6.47 -12.01 -2.80
CA ALA A 5 -7.20 -12.63 -1.69
C ALA A 5 -6.97 -11.88 -0.37
N THR A 6 -5.74 -11.50 -0.05
CA THR A 6 -5.41 -10.71 1.15
C THR A 6 -6.03 -9.30 1.07
N VAL A 7 -6.06 -8.70 -0.11
CA VAL A 7 -6.69 -7.39 -0.30
C VAL A 7 -8.20 -7.46 -0.11
N ARG A 8 -8.85 -8.51 -0.64
CA ARG A 8 -10.29 -8.78 -0.42
C ARG A 8 -10.61 -9.00 1.05
N GLU A 9 -9.83 -9.84 1.73
CA GLU A 9 -9.96 -10.06 3.17
C GLU A 9 -9.87 -8.74 3.95
N HIS A 10 -8.89 -7.89 3.63
CA HIS A 10 -8.74 -6.58 4.24
C HIS A 10 -9.94 -5.65 4.00
N CYS A 11 -10.49 -5.67 2.78
CA CYS A 11 -11.66 -4.87 2.40
C CYS A 11 -13.00 -5.50 2.83
N ARG A 12 -12.97 -6.68 3.50
CA ARG A 12 -14.15 -7.46 3.91
C ARG A 12 -15.05 -7.86 2.74
N ILE A 13 -14.43 -8.23 1.62
CA ILE A 13 -15.09 -8.80 0.44
C ILE A 13 -15.04 -10.33 0.56
N ASP A 14 -16.13 -11.01 0.17
CA ASP A 14 -16.19 -12.48 0.17
C ASP A 14 -15.14 -13.09 -0.76
N GLU A 15 -14.57 -14.25 -0.39
CA GLU A 15 -13.45 -14.86 -1.12
C GLU A 15 -13.79 -15.22 -2.58
N ASP A 16 -15.03 -15.63 -2.82
CA ASP A 16 -15.57 -16.00 -4.13
C ASP A 16 -16.03 -14.78 -4.97
N ASP A 17 -16.13 -13.59 -4.36
CA ASP A 17 -16.52 -12.37 -5.07
C ASP A 17 -15.31 -11.73 -5.76
N THR A 18 -15.28 -11.90 -7.09
CA THR A 18 -14.22 -11.39 -7.97
C THR A 18 -14.66 -10.18 -8.79
N SER A 19 -15.87 -9.64 -8.53
CA SER A 19 -16.45 -8.54 -9.31
C SER A 19 -15.61 -7.26 -9.25
N GLU A 20 -14.86 -7.05 -8.16
CA GLU A 20 -14.05 -5.85 -7.91
C GLU A 20 -12.54 -6.09 -8.07
N ASP A 21 -12.08 -7.26 -8.51
CA ASP A 21 -10.66 -7.62 -8.59
C ASP A 21 -9.84 -6.64 -9.44
N ASN A 22 -10.43 -6.12 -10.52
CA ASN A 22 -9.79 -5.09 -11.35
C ASN A 22 -9.54 -3.80 -10.56
N LEU A 23 -10.51 -3.36 -9.76
CA LEU A 23 -10.40 -2.16 -8.93
C LEU A 23 -9.34 -2.35 -7.83
N LEU A 24 -9.34 -3.50 -7.17
CA LEU A 24 -8.35 -3.83 -6.14
C LEU A 24 -6.93 -3.92 -6.71
N SER A 25 -6.77 -4.42 -7.93
CA SER A 25 -5.49 -4.42 -8.65
C SER A 25 -4.98 -3.00 -8.92
N ILE A 26 -5.88 -2.09 -9.36
CA ILE A 26 -5.55 -0.67 -9.57
C ILE A 26 -5.10 -0.02 -8.26
N TYR A 27 -5.83 -0.22 -7.16
CA TYR A 27 -5.44 0.33 -5.86
C TYR A 27 -4.13 -0.26 -5.35
N THR A 28 -3.88 -1.55 -5.57
CA THR A 28 -2.61 -2.18 -5.20
C THR A 28 -1.44 -1.56 -5.97
N GLY A 29 -1.62 -1.28 -7.26
CA GLY A 29 -0.64 -0.55 -8.08
C GLY A 29 -0.40 0.88 -7.59
N ALA A 30 -1.47 1.60 -7.26
CA ALA A 30 -1.39 2.95 -6.71
C ALA A 30 -0.69 2.99 -5.34
N ALA A 31 -1.00 2.05 -4.46
CA ALA A 31 -0.40 1.92 -3.14
C ALA A 31 1.11 1.64 -3.25
N LYS A 32 1.50 0.73 -4.15
CA LYS A 32 2.91 0.48 -4.44
C LYS A 32 3.61 1.77 -4.85
N ARG A 33 3.04 2.49 -5.82
CA ARG A 33 3.63 3.72 -6.34
C ARG A 33 3.75 4.80 -5.26
N TYR A 34 2.76 4.91 -4.38
CA TYR A 34 2.79 5.81 -3.24
C TYR A 34 3.95 5.49 -2.30
N VAL A 35 4.09 4.23 -1.88
CA VAL A 35 5.16 3.77 -0.99
C VAL A 35 6.54 4.05 -1.59
N GLU A 36 6.75 3.69 -2.86
CA GLU A 36 8.04 3.95 -3.56
C GLU A 36 8.37 5.44 -3.61
N THR A 37 7.38 6.29 -3.92
CA THR A 37 7.58 7.74 -4.02
C THR A 37 7.84 8.37 -2.65
N TRP A 38 7.11 7.93 -1.62
CA TRP A 38 7.20 8.46 -0.26
C TRP A 38 8.53 8.09 0.40
N THR A 39 8.92 6.80 0.30
CA THR A 39 10.17 6.28 0.88
C THR A 39 11.40 6.62 0.05
N ARG A 40 11.20 6.97 -1.24
CA ARG A 40 12.25 7.13 -2.27
C ARG A 40 13.07 5.86 -2.50
N ARG A 41 12.43 4.71 -2.34
CA ARG A 41 13.03 3.39 -2.51
C ARG A 41 12.27 2.59 -3.56
N LYS A 42 12.94 1.60 -4.15
CA LYS A 42 12.31 0.67 -5.08
C LYS A 42 11.77 -0.54 -4.31
N LEU A 43 10.49 -0.86 -4.51
CA LEU A 43 9.83 -1.94 -3.78
C LEU A 43 10.01 -3.29 -4.50
N TYR A 44 10.47 -4.28 -3.75
CA TYR A 44 10.63 -5.66 -4.18
C TYR A 44 9.69 -6.57 -3.38
N VAL A 45 9.09 -7.54 -4.06
CA VAL A 45 8.15 -8.49 -3.44
C VAL A 45 8.91 -9.53 -2.65
N THR A 46 10.02 -10.01 -3.21
CA THR A 46 10.88 -11.01 -2.60
C THR A 46 12.34 -10.62 -2.72
N ASN A 47 13.18 -11.15 -1.83
CA ASN A 47 14.63 -10.98 -1.90
C ASN A 47 15.28 -11.73 -3.08
N ALA A 48 14.51 -12.57 -3.79
CA ALA A 48 14.92 -13.26 -5.00
C ALA A 48 14.56 -12.50 -6.28
N ASP A 49 13.88 -11.36 -6.16
CA ASP A 49 13.51 -10.56 -7.32
C ASP A 49 14.76 -10.01 -8.03
N PRO A 50 14.80 -9.99 -9.38
CA PRO A 50 15.96 -9.53 -10.13
C PRO A 50 16.38 -8.10 -9.76
N GLY A 51 17.65 -7.94 -9.42
CA GLY A 51 18.24 -6.66 -9.04
C GLY A 51 18.10 -6.29 -7.56
N PHE A 52 17.42 -7.12 -6.75
CA PHE A 52 17.34 -6.89 -5.30
C PHE A 52 18.73 -6.89 -4.65
N ASP A 53 19.63 -7.78 -5.07
CA ASP A 53 20.97 -7.91 -4.53
C ASP A 53 21.88 -6.72 -4.87
N THR A 54 21.69 -6.12 -6.05
CA THR A 54 22.51 -5.01 -6.56
C THR A 54 21.99 -3.60 -6.24
N ASP A 55 20.75 -3.47 -5.76
CA ASP A 55 20.10 -2.18 -5.51
C ASP A 55 20.35 -1.70 -4.07
N GLU A 56 21.03 -0.55 -3.94
CA GLU A 56 21.34 0.07 -2.65
C GLU A 56 20.10 0.65 -1.95
N ASP A 57 19.12 1.11 -2.74
CA ASP A 57 17.87 1.74 -2.29
C ASP A 57 16.70 0.74 -2.28
N ARG A 58 16.99 -0.55 -2.18
CA ARG A 58 15.97 -1.60 -2.10
C ARG A 58 15.10 -1.45 -0.87
N LEU A 59 13.81 -1.71 -1.05
CA LEU A 59 12.83 -1.90 0.00
C LEU A 59 12.13 -3.23 -0.21
N LEU A 60 12.20 -4.12 0.78
CA LEU A 60 11.45 -5.37 0.75
C LEU A 60 10.00 -5.09 1.18
N LEU A 61 9.05 -5.79 0.57
CA LEU A 61 7.66 -5.82 1.00
C LEU A 61 7.52 -6.66 2.29
N ASP A 62 8.08 -6.15 3.38
CA ASP A 62 7.91 -6.69 4.74
C ASP A 62 6.51 -6.35 5.30
N ASP A 63 6.18 -6.91 6.47
CA ASP A 63 4.83 -6.85 7.04
C ASP A 63 4.35 -5.43 7.35
N ASP A 64 5.26 -4.53 7.73
CA ASP A 64 4.97 -3.12 7.99
C ASP A 64 4.64 -2.36 6.69
N VAL A 65 5.44 -2.56 5.63
CA VAL A 65 5.20 -1.98 4.31
C VAL A 65 3.92 -2.55 3.69
N ARG A 66 3.69 -3.86 3.83
CA ARG A 66 2.47 -4.54 3.37
C ARG A 66 1.25 -3.97 4.09
N THR A 67 1.33 -3.80 5.41
CA THR A 67 0.27 -3.19 6.22
C THR A 67 0.00 -1.75 5.80
N ALA A 68 1.04 -0.94 5.57
CA ALA A 68 0.89 0.42 5.07
C ALA A 68 0.17 0.47 3.71
N MET A 69 0.50 -0.44 2.79
CA MET A 69 -0.20 -0.56 1.51
C MET A 69 -1.67 -0.97 1.69
N LEU A 70 -1.97 -1.96 2.55
CA LEU A 70 -3.34 -2.40 2.81
C LEU A 70 -4.20 -1.26 3.38
N LEU A 71 -3.67 -0.50 4.33
CA LEU A 71 -4.35 0.66 4.90
C LEU A 71 -4.70 1.72 3.85
N LEU A 72 -3.79 2.00 2.90
CA LEU A 72 -4.06 2.90 1.76
C LEU A 72 -5.17 2.34 0.87
N ILE A 73 -5.10 1.06 0.53
CA ILE A 73 -6.09 0.40 -0.33
C ILE A 73 -7.47 0.43 0.33
N GLY A 74 -7.58 0.04 1.60
CA GLY A 74 -8.82 0.07 2.36
C GLY A 74 -9.41 1.49 2.46
N HIS A 75 -8.55 2.49 2.63
CA HIS A 75 -8.97 3.89 2.64
C HIS A 75 -9.60 4.32 1.31
N TRP A 76 -8.94 4.06 0.17
CA TRP A 76 -9.46 4.41 -1.15
C TRP A 76 -10.69 3.59 -1.55
N TYR A 77 -10.76 2.32 -1.13
CA TYR A 77 -11.92 1.48 -1.36
C TYR A 77 -13.16 2.00 -0.63
N ALA A 78 -13.01 2.38 0.64
CA ALA A 78 -14.09 2.93 1.46
C ALA A 78 -14.46 4.38 1.09
N ASN A 79 -13.50 5.17 0.57
CA ASN A 79 -13.69 6.59 0.25
C ASN A 79 -13.39 6.82 -1.24
N ARG A 80 -14.42 6.74 -2.08
CA ARG A 80 -14.31 6.91 -3.54
C ARG A 80 -14.40 8.36 -4.02
N GLU A 81 -14.43 9.31 -3.09
CA GLU A 81 -14.53 10.74 -3.36
C GLU A 81 -13.42 11.51 -2.63
N ALA A 82 -12.94 12.61 -3.23
CA ALA A 82 -11.83 13.39 -2.70
C ALA A 82 -12.18 14.20 -1.44
N VAL A 83 -13.47 14.47 -1.20
CA VAL A 83 -13.94 15.26 -0.04
C VAL A 83 -15.23 14.62 0.48
N ASN A 84 -15.18 14.11 1.71
CA ASN A 84 -16.35 13.54 2.37
C ASN A 84 -17.04 14.63 3.20
N ILE A 85 -17.99 15.35 2.60
CA ILE A 85 -18.70 16.46 3.25
C ILE A 85 -19.69 15.88 4.27
N GLY A 86 -19.47 16.15 5.57
CA GLY A 86 -20.42 15.82 6.64
C GLY A 86 -19.94 14.78 7.66
N ASN A 87 -18.80 14.12 7.42
CA ASN A 87 -18.12 13.34 8.44
C ASN A 87 -17.02 14.18 9.11
N ILE A 88 -16.81 13.97 10.40
CA ILE A 88 -15.63 14.51 11.10
C ILE A 88 -14.42 13.85 10.44
N THR A 89 -13.74 14.56 9.55
CA THR A 89 -12.44 14.17 8.98
C THR A 89 -11.38 14.37 10.06
N SER A 90 -11.55 13.71 11.21
CA SER A 90 -10.39 13.39 12.02
C SER A 90 -9.49 12.65 11.06
N GLU A 91 -8.43 13.32 10.59
CA GLU A 91 -7.30 12.68 9.95
C GLU A 91 -6.82 11.71 11.01
N ILE A 92 -7.42 10.52 11.10
CA ILE A 92 -6.78 9.42 11.79
C ILE A 92 -5.46 9.38 11.06
N PRO A 93 -4.33 9.71 11.72
CA PRO A 93 -3.05 9.69 11.06
C PRO A 93 -2.92 8.25 10.64
N LEU A 94 -3.14 8.01 9.34
CA LEU A 94 -3.12 6.67 8.79
C LEU A 94 -1.74 6.18 9.17
N ALA A 95 -1.69 5.12 9.98
CA ALA A 95 -0.43 4.62 10.56
C ALA A 95 0.63 4.35 9.47
N VAL A 96 0.21 4.32 8.20
CA VAL A 96 1.01 4.50 6.99
C VAL A 96 2.23 5.39 7.19
N ASP A 97 2.10 6.66 7.60
CA ASP A 97 3.29 7.52 7.73
C ASP A 97 4.25 6.99 8.80
N ALA A 98 3.73 6.55 9.95
CA ALA A 98 4.56 5.99 11.03
C ALA A 98 5.23 4.66 10.64
N LEU A 99 4.55 3.83 9.84
CA LEU A 99 5.05 2.56 9.31
C LEU A 99 6.11 2.78 8.24
N LEU A 100 5.93 3.79 7.38
CA LEU A 100 6.87 4.06 6.29
C LEU A 100 8.07 4.89 6.76
N GLN A 101 7.93 5.71 7.81
CA GLN A 101 8.96 6.62 8.33
C GLN A 101 10.35 6.01 8.48
N PRO A 102 10.54 4.80 9.03
CA PRO A 102 11.85 4.18 9.15
C PRO A 102 12.51 3.87 7.80
N HIS A 103 11.71 3.70 6.75
CA HIS A 103 12.16 3.32 5.41
C HIS A 103 12.50 4.52 4.53
N ARG A 104 12.20 5.75 4.96
CA ARG A 104 12.40 6.94 4.14
C ARG A 104 13.87 7.33 4.03
N ILE A 105 14.33 7.54 2.80
CA ILE A 105 15.64 8.14 2.54
C ILE A 105 15.50 9.66 2.54
N TYR A 106 16.13 10.30 3.52
CA TYR A 106 16.28 11.75 3.55
C TYR A 106 17.48 12.14 2.68
N GLY A 107 17.23 12.90 1.63
CA GLY A 107 18.31 13.54 0.86
C GLY A 107 18.97 14.59 1.74
N VAL A 108 20.30 14.64 1.72
CA VAL A 108 21.10 15.70 2.36
C VAL A 108 21.01 16.98 1.53
#